data_AF-A0A930E3W3-F1
#
_entry.id   AF-A0A930E3W3-F1
#
_cell.length_a   1.000
_cell.length_b   1.000
_cell.length_c   1.000
_cell.angle_alpha   90.00
_cell.angle_beta   90.00
_cell.angle_gamma   90.00
#
_symmetry.space_group_name_H-M   'P 1'
#
loop_
_entity.id
_entity.type
_entity.pdbx_description
1 polymer ?
#
loop_
_entity_poly.entity_id
_entity_poly.type
_entity_poly.pdbx_seq_one_letter_code
_entity_poly.pdbx_strand_id
1 'polypeptide(L)'
;MFENYSFGDLLSNIYKKRILNLIAFLLLSIALVCPLVLQTINKKTITKEGVQYSTYVAYKITAPESDNINALYSRRGYSDFYEKLLVSNLNGAYLFNDVSDKDLSKMAKELDTSAVTLKNSNVDYWDKKVVVNYISTNLGVSAKILTPSKAVNDVIEKKFDELINKYKSVYKNVTIEKVESNYSKELSSKENVNTGYSMKKLLVKVFAIEVALIILVAIMNFVMYIFDPTINREGDYRKYNIKFVQEIKNNNDLLEVLKYKINNENIEELSILSSNSKIIDKLNDLNIDKVNIVKTNDLSNIMNLKNVILVEEYGITRYSAFEKLLQNIKNYEKNIIGVLSYKL
;
A
#
# COMPACT_ATOMS: atom_id res chain seq x y z
N MET A 1 -15.32 -3.54 -35.40
CA MET A 1 -15.23 -2.92 -34.06
C MET A 1 -13.78 -2.59 -33.67
N PHE A 2 -12.83 -3.52 -33.79
CA PHE A 2 -11.39 -3.27 -33.48
C PHE A 2 -10.57 -2.59 -34.60
N GLU A 3 -11.08 -2.52 -35.83
CA GLU A 3 -10.36 -1.92 -36.99
C GLU A 3 -10.14 -0.40 -36.87
N ASN A 4 -10.89 0.26 -35.98
CA ASN A 4 -10.78 1.70 -35.73
C ASN A 4 -10.05 2.03 -34.42
N TYR A 5 -9.43 1.04 -33.77
CA TYR A 5 -8.89 1.19 -32.42
C TYR A 5 -7.36 1.21 -32.42
N SER A 6 -6.77 2.36 -32.05
CA SER A 6 -5.34 2.48 -31.74
C SER A 6 -5.10 2.67 -30.24
N PHE A 7 -3.93 2.24 -29.76
CA PHE A 7 -3.45 2.59 -28.42
C PHE A 7 -3.38 4.11 -28.22
N GLY A 8 -3.13 4.87 -29.29
CA GLY A 8 -3.17 6.33 -29.27
C GLY A 8 -4.57 6.90 -28.95
N ASP A 9 -5.64 6.25 -29.42
CA ASP A 9 -7.01 6.67 -29.15
C ASP A 9 -7.39 6.45 -27.68
N LEU A 10 -6.92 5.36 -27.08
CA LEU A 10 -7.08 5.10 -25.65
C LEU A 10 -6.42 6.17 -24.80
N LEU A 11 -5.14 6.48 -25.07
CA LEU A 11 -4.40 7.51 -24.34
C LEU A 11 -5.06 8.88 -24.50
N SER A 12 -5.51 9.21 -25.71
CA SER A 12 -6.24 10.44 -26.00
C SER A 12 -7.53 10.52 -25.18
N ASN A 13 -8.30 9.45 -25.08
CA ASN A 13 -9.53 9.41 -24.29
C ASN A 13 -9.26 9.54 -22.77
N ILE A 14 -8.22 8.87 -22.25
CA ILE A 14 -7.80 9.00 -20.85
C ILE A 14 -7.42 10.46 -20.54
N TYR A 15 -6.69 11.11 -21.45
CA TYR A 15 -6.32 12.52 -21.31
C TYR A 15 -7.52 13.46 -21.36
N LYS A 16 -8.46 13.27 -22.30
CA LYS A 16 -9.69 14.07 -22.40
C LYS A 16 -10.51 14.00 -21.12
N LYS A 17 -10.65 12.80 -20.56
CA LYS A 17 -11.41 12.57 -19.32
C LYS A 17 -10.56 12.74 -18.06
N ARG A 18 -9.38 13.39 -18.12
CA ARG A 18 -8.45 13.49 -16.98
C ARG A 18 -9.08 13.96 -15.68
N ILE A 19 -10.00 14.93 -15.73
CA ILE A 19 -10.68 15.46 -14.54
C ILE A 19 -11.61 14.39 -13.96
N LEU A 20 -12.43 13.77 -14.80
CA LEU A 20 -13.35 12.72 -14.38
C LEU A 20 -12.59 11.48 -13.87
N ASN A 21 -11.48 11.13 -14.53
CA ASN A 21 -10.61 10.03 -14.15
C ASN A 21 -9.92 10.30 -12.81
N LEU A 22 -9.48 11.54 -12.58
CA LEU A 22 -8.93 11.97 -11.29
C LEU A 22 -9.98 11.88 -10.18
N ILE A 23 -11.19 12.37 -10.44
CA ILE A 23 -12.30 12.29 -9.48
C ILE A 23 -12.63 10.83 -9.16
N ALA A 24 -12.77 9.98 -10.19
CA ALA A 24 -13.04 8.56 -10.02
C ALA A 24 -11.94 7.86 -9.21
N PHE A 25 -10.68 8.14 -9.52
CA PHE A 25 -9.53 7.64 -8.78
C PHE A 25 -9.55 8.06 -7.31
N LEU A 26 -9.77 9.34 -7.03
CA LEU A 26 -9.82 9.87 -5.66
C LEU A 26 -10.96 9.26 -4.85
N LEU A 27 -12.16 9.14 -5.44
CA LEU A 27 -13.30 8.53 -4.77
C LEU A 27 -13.05 7.05 -4.45
N LEU A 28 -12.49 6.30 -5.39
CA LEU A 28 -12.14 4.89 -5.19
C LEU A 28 -11.00 4.71 -4.17
N SER A 29 -9.98 5.57 -4.23
CA SER A 29 -8.87 5.58 -3.27
C SER A 29 -9.40 5.82 -1.86
N ILE A 30 -10.20 6.87 -1.64
CA ILE A 30 -10.82 7.13 -0.33
C ILE A 30 -11.67 5.94 0.12
N ALA A 31 -12.52 5.41 -0.76
CA ALA A 31 -13.43 4.32 -0.42
C ALA A 31 -12.70 3.02 -0.01
N LEU A 32 -11.51 2.76 -0.53
CA LEU A 32 -10.75 1.52 -0.25
C LEU A 32 -9.65 1.71 0.80
N VAL A 33 -8.93 2.83 0.73
CA VAL A 33 -7.79 3.12 1.62
C VAL A 33 -8.28 3.52 3.00
N CYS A 34 -9.30 4.39 3.11
CA CYS A 34 -9.76 4.84 4.43
C CYS A 34 -10.24 3.67 5.31
N PRO A 35 -11.10 2.74 4.84
CA PRO A 35 -11.49 1.58 5.66
C PRO A 35 -10.30 0.70 6.02
N LEU A 36 -9.37 0.48 5.09
CA LEU A 36 -8.19 -0.34 5.35
C LEU A 36 -7.28 0.28 6.41
N VAL A 37 -7.03 1.59 6.33
CA VAL A 37 -6.24 2.34 7.31
C VAL A 37 -6.96 2.35 8.66
N LEU A 38 -8.26 2.65 8.70
CA LEU A 38 -9.05 2.64 9.94
C LEU A 38 -9.08 1.26 10.60
N GLN A 39 -9.35 0.19 9.84
CA GLN A 39 -9.31 -1.18 10.36
C GLN A 39 -7.92 -1.55 10.88
N THR A 40 -6.87 -1.05 10.24
CA THR A 40 -5.50 -1.37 10.63
C THR A 40 -5.08 -0.62 11.89
N ILE A 41 -5.44 0.66 12.02
CA ILE A 41 -5.19 1.47 13.22
C ILE A 41 -6.04 0.97 14.39
N ASN A 42 -7.30 0.60 14.13
CA ASN A 42 -8.21 0.09 15.15
C ASN A 42 -7.97 -1.39 15.49
N LYS A 43 -7.15 -2.11 14.71
CA LYS A 43 -6.67 -3.44 15.08
C LYS A 43 -5.70 -3.31 16.25
N LYS A 44 -6.26 -3.39 17.46
CA LYS A 44 -5.51 -3.72 18.66
C LYS A 44 -4.97 -5.15 18.47
N THR A 45 -3.72 -5.27 18.04
CA THR A 45 -2.97 -6.50 18.32
C THR A 45 -2.70 -6.50 19.81
N ILE A 46 -3.46 -7.30 20.55
CA ILE A 46 -3.11 -7.66 21.92
C ILE A 46 -1.85 -8.53 21.82
N THR A 47 -0.67 -7.92 21.83
CA THR A 47 0.50 -8.64 22.32
C THR A 47 0.25 -8.79 23.81
N LYS A 48 -0.18 -9.98 24.23
CA LYS A 48 -0.06 -10.35 25.63
C LYS A 48 1.44 -10.31 25.92
N GLU A 49 1.95 -9.23 26.51
CA GLU A 49 3.02 -9.40 27.48
C GLU A 49 2.38 -10.24 28.59
N GLY A 50 2.46 -11.56 28.40
CA GLY A 50 2.02 -12.52 29.40
C GLY A 50 2.70 -12.20 30.72
N VAL A 51 2.06 -12.62 31.81
CA VAL A 51 2.61 -12.64 33.16
C VAL A 51 4.13 -12.78 33.14
N GLN A 52 4.86 -11.72 33.50
CA GLN A 52 6.31 -11.80 33.61
C GLN A 52 6.66 -12.23 35.03
N TYR A 53 7.47 -13.27 35.16
CA TYR A 53 8.03 -13.68 36.43
C TYR A 53 9.41 -13.06 36.58
N SER A 54 9.64 -12.40 37.72
CA SER A 54 10.96 -11.90 38.09
C SER A 54 11.53 -12.72 39.23
N THR A 55 12.69 -13.34 39.00
CA THR A 55 13.46 -14.08 40.01
C THR A 55 14.79 -13.37 40.23
N TYR A 56 15.13 -13.11 41.49
CA TYR A 56 16.40 -12.52 41.87
C TYR A 56 17.19 -13.51 42.71
N VAL A 57 18.35 -13.90 42.21
CA VAL A 57 19.28 -14.79 42.91
C VAL A 57 20.55 -13.99 43.21
N ALA A 58 21.09 -14.15 44.41
CA ALA A 58 22.30 -13.46 44.83
C ALA A 58 23.22 -14.42 45.58
N TYR A 59 24.50 -14.36 45.28
CA TYR A 59 25.57 -15.13 45.91
C TYR A 59 26.56 -14.15 46.52
N LYS A 60 26.65 -14.17 47.84
CA LYS A 60 27.64 -13.41 48.60
C LYS A 60 28.97 -14.15 48.55
N ILE A 61 30.04 -13.43 48.24
CA ILE A 61 31.41 -13.95 48.22
C ILE A 61 32.15 -13.32 49.39
N THR A 62 32.74 -14.16 50.25
CA THR A 62 33.62 -13.72 51.33
C THR A 62 35.01 -14.27 51.09
N ALA A 63 35.97 -13.37 50.96
CA ALA A 63 37.36 -13.69 50.69
C ALA A 63 38.27 -12.90 51.65
N PRO A 64 39.41 -13.46 52.07
CA PRO A 64 40.38 -12.79 52.91
C PRO A 64 40.88 -11.51 52.24
N GLU A 65 41.30 -10.54 53.04
CA GLU A 65 42.08 -9.43 52.51
C GLU A 65 43.38 -9.99 51.96
N SER A 66 43.64 -9.74 50.67
CA SER A 66 44.82 -10.24 49.99
C SER A 66 45.83 -9.11 49.85
N ASP A 67 47.05 -9.32 50.35
CA ASP A 67 48.24 -8.53 49.98
C ASP A 67 48.75 -8.89 48.56
N ASN A 68 47.97 -9.66 47.80
CA ASN A 68 48.34 -10.19 46.50
C ASN A 68 48.15 -9.12 45.40
N ILE A 69 49.24 -8.79 44.71
CA ILE A 69 49.31 -7.75 43.67
C ILE A 69 48.51 -8.16 42.41
N ASN A 70 48.20 -9.45 42.24
CA ASN A 70 47.44 -9.95 41.11
C ASN A 70 45.93 -9.73 41.29
N ALA A 71 45.36 -8.85 40.46
CA ALA A 71 43.94 -8.50 40.46
C ALA A 71 42.99 -9.73 40.35
N LEU A 72 43.46 -10.84 39.78
CA LEU A 72 42.69 -12.09 39.64
C LEU A 72 42.38 -12.76 40.99
N TYR A 73 43.20 -12.51 42.01
CA TYR A 73 43.03 -13.06 43.37
C TYR A 73 42.48 -12.03 44.37
N SER A 74 41.98 -10.90 43.86
CA SER A 74 41.26 -9.91 44.65
C SER A 74 39.77 -10.25 44.75
N ARG A 75 39.04 -9.61 45.68
CA ARG A 75 37.57 -9.70 45.78
C ARG A 75 36.86 -9.45 44.44
N ARG A 76 37.42 -8.55 43.62
CA ARG A 76 36.98 -8.29 42.24
C ARG A 76 37.22 -9.49 41.33
N GLY A 77 38.43 -10.04 41.33
CA GLY A 77 38.78 -11.22 40.52
C GLY A 77 37.88 -12.42 40.80
N TYR A 78 37.52 -12.67 42.05
CA TYR A 78 36.57 -13.73 42.40
C TYR A 78 35.16 -13.43 41.88
N SER A 79 34.67 -12.20 42.03
CA SER A 79 33.36 -11.81 41.51
C SER A 79 33.31 -11.92 39.98
N ASP A 80 34.35 -11.44 39.28
CA ASP A 80 34.52 -11.55 37.82
C ASP A 80 34.51 -13.01 37.35
N PHE A 81 35.16 -13.90 38.11
CA PHE A 81 35.14 -15.34 37.81
C PHE A 81 33.72 -15.91 37.88
N TYR A 82 32.99 -15.66 38.97
CA TYR A 82 31.65 -16.24 39.15
C TYR A 82 30.61 -15.61 38.22
N GLU A 83 30.72 -14.32 37.89
CA GLU A 83 29.87 -13.70 36.87
C GLU A 83 30.11 -14.34 35.50
N LYS A 84 31.38 -14.45 35.07
CA LYS A 84 31.73 -15.13 33.82
C LYS A 84 31.31 -16.60 33.82
N LEU A 85 31.39 -17.29 34.96
CA LEU A 85 30.93 -18.67 35.11
C LEU A 85 29.43 -18.78 34.80
N LEU A 86 28.60 -17.90 35.36
CA LEU A 86 27.15 -17.91 35.11
C LEU A 86 26.83 -17.50 33.67
N VAL A 87 27.41 -16.42 33.16
CA VAL A 87 27.15 -15.91 31.80
C VAL A 87 27.62 -16.89 30.72
N SER A 88 28.81 -17.48 30.86
CA SER A 88 29.36 -18.39 29.84
C SER A 88 28.59 -19.72 29.77
N ASN A 89 27.90 -20.10 30.84
CA ASN A 89 27.07 -21.31 30.88
C ASN A 89 25.58 -21.02 30.63
N LEU A 90 25.23 -19.79 30.27
CA LEU A 90 23.88 -19.40 29.92
C LEU A 90 23.55 -19.80 28.47
N ASN A 91 23.43 -21.11 28.25
CA ASN A 91 23.09 -21.71 26.97
C ASN A 91 22.11 -22.86 27.14
N GLY A 92 21.27 -23.11 26.15
CA GLY A 92 20.20 -24.10 26.19
C GLY A 92 20.69 -25.52 26.41
N ALA A 93 21.88 -25.86 25.89
CA ALA A 93 22.47 -27.17 26.06
C ALA A 93 22.81 -27.44 27.54
N TYR A 94 23.25 -26.43 28.29
CA TYR A 94 23.47 -26.56 29.73
C TYR A 94 22.15 -26.45 30.53
N LEU A 95 21.32 -25.46 30.20
CA LEU A 95 20.13 -25.13 30.98
C LEU A 95 19.06 -26.23 30.95
N PHE A 96 18.92 -26.95 29.84
CA PHE A 96 17.83 -27.91 29.63
C PHE A 96 18.31 -29.36 29.37
N ASN A 97 19.56 -29.71 29.70
CA ASN A 97 20.09 -31.06 29.46
C ASN A 97 19.34 -32.17 30.22
N ASP A 98 18.82 -31.86 31.41
CA ASP A 98 18.10 -32.77 32.30
C ASP A 98 16.59 -32.52 32.30
N VAL A 99 16.08 -31.70 31.38
CA VAL A 99 14.66 -31.36 31.28
C VAL A 99 13.98 -32.31 30.30
N SER A 100 12.84 -32.88 30.71
CA SER A 100 12.06 -33.78 29.85
C SER A 100 11.54 -33.06 28.60
N ASP A 101 11.38 -33.77 27.48
CA ASP A 101 10.88 -33.16 26.24
C ASP A 101 9.47 -32.56 26.38
N LYS A 102 8.65 -33.13 27.28
CA LYS A 102 7.32 -32.62 27.62
C LYS A 102 7.40 -31.26 28.31
N ASP A 103 8.24 -31.15 29.33
CA ASP A 103 8.38 -29.91 30.11
C ASP A 103 9.09 -28.83 29.29
N LEU A 104 10.09 -29.22 28.48
CA LEU A 104 10.74 -28.32 27.56
C LEU A 104 9.78 -27.77 26.51
N SER A 105 8.90 -28.61 25.95
CA SER A 105 7.88 -28.17 25.00
C SER A 105 6.89 -27.19 25.62
N LYS A 106 6.55 -27.37 26.90
CA LYS A 106 5.71 -26.43 27.64
C LYS A 106 6.43 -25.10 27.86
N MET A 107 7.66 -25.13 28.33
CA MET A 107 8.49 -23.92 28.53
C MET A 107 8.70 -23.16 27.21
N ALA A 108 8.95 -23.86 26.11
CA ALA A 108 9.11 -23.24 24.81
C ALA A 108 7.84 -22.51 24.36
N LYS A 109 6.65 -23.11 24.58
CA LYS A 109 5.36 -22.46 24.30
C LYS A 109 5.15 -21.21 25.15
N GLU A 110 5.47 -21.28 26.44
CA GLU A 110 5.36 -20.13 27.35
C GLU A 110 6.30 -18.98 26.97
N LEU A 111 7.47 -19.29 26.37
CA LEU A 111 8.43 -18.34 25.84
C LEU A 111 8.16 -17.90 24.37
N ASP A 112 7.05 -18.34 23.77
CA ASP A 112 6.74 -18.12 22.34
C ASP A 112 7.89 -18.54 21.39
N THR A 113 8.46 -19.73 21.64
CA THR A 113 9.56 -20.30 20.86
C THR A 113 9.38 -21.81 20.63
N SER A 114 10.33 -22.45 19.96
CA SER A 114 10.36 -23.90 19.76
C SER A 114 11.30 -24.59 20.74
N ALA A 115 11.01 -25.85 21.09
CA ALA A 115 11.89 -26.66 21.95
C ALA A 115 13.31 -26.80 21.36
N VAL A 116 13.42 -26.88 20.03
CA VAL A 116 14.71 -26.94 19.31
C VAL A 116 15.48 -25.63 19.47
N THR A 117 14.82 -24.48 19.28
CA THR A 117 15.44 -23.16 19.50
C THR A 117 15.88 -22.98 20.94
N LEU A 118 15.06 -23.45 21.90
CA LEU A 118 15.36 -23.34 23.32
C LEU A 118 16.56 -24.20 23.73
N LYS A 119 16.66 -25.45 23.23
CA LYS A 119 17.84 -26.33 23.42
C LYS A 119 19.11 -25.75 22.78
N ASN A 120 18.98 -25.11 21.62
CA ASN A 120 20.12 -24.53 20.88
C ASN A 120 20.40 -23.07 21.24
N SER A 121 19.74 -22.51 22.27
CA SER A 121 19.91 -21.12 22.66
C SER A 121 21.34 -20.85 23.16
N ASN A 122 21.88 -19.69 22.82
CA ASN A 122 23.18 -19.22 23.27
C ASN A 122 23.02 -17.99 24.20
N VAL A 123 24.13 -17.42 24.65
CA VAL A 123 24.10 -16.23 25.54
C VAL A 123 23.30 -15.06 24.95
N ASP A 124 23.37 -14.84 23.62
CA ASP A 124 22.64 -13.77 22.95
C ASP A 124 21.12 -13.95 23.03
N TYR A 125 20.64 -15.20 22.99
CA TYR A 125 19.22 -15.49 23.19
C TYR A 125 18.75 -15.09 24.59
N TRP A 126 19.61 -15.25 25.60
CA TRP A 126 19.30 -14.96 26.99
C TRP A 126 19.60 -13.52 27.41
N ASP A 127 20.29 -12.75 26.57
CA ASP A 127 20.49 -11.33 26.77
C ASP A 127 19.15 -10.62 27.03
N LYS A 128 19.15 -9.68 27.96
CA LYS A 128 17.98 -8.95 28.50
C LYS A 128 16.93 -9.80 29.23
N LYS A 129 16.91 -11.13 29.04
CA LYS A 129 16.06 -12.07 29.80
C LYS A 129 16.72 -12.50 31.10
N VAL A 130 18.05 -12.65 31.10
CA VAL A 130 18.85 -12.92 32.29
C VAL A 130 19.98 -11.92 32.35
N VAL A 131 20.04 -11.14 33.44
CA VAL A 131 21.08 -10.14 33.65
C VAL A 131 21.86 -10.55 34.89
N VAL A 132 23.14 -10.88 34.69
CA VAL A 132 24.08 -11.18 35.78
C VAL A 132 24.90 -9.93 36.03
N ASN A 133 24.99 -9.50 37.29
CA ASN A 133 25.72 -8.31 37.71
C ASN A 133 26.48 -8.56 39.01
N TYR A 134 27.57 -7.83 39.23
CA TYR A 134 28.25 -7.77 40.53
C TYR A 134 27.40 -7.07 41.59
N ILE A 135 27.54 -7.51 42.85
CA ILE A 135 26.90 -6.88 44.01
C ILE A 135 27.92 -5.98 44.72
N SER A 136 27.63 -4.67 44.74
CA SER A 136 28.41 -3.61 45.40
C SER A 136 29.92 -3.76 45.18
N THR A 137 30.79 -3.40 46.13
CA THR A 137 32.27 -3.41 46.01
C THR A 137 32.88 -4.82 45.89
N ASN A 138 32.42 -5.60 44.92
CA ASN A 138 32.87 -6.96 44.57
C ASN A 138 32.68 -7.97 45.71
N LEU A 139 31.54 -7.90 46.39
CA LEU A 139 31.20 -8.76 47.52
C LEU A 139 30.23 -9.89 47.12
N GLY A 140 29.99 -10.07 45.82
CA GLY A 140 29.08 -11.09 45.33
C GLY A 140 28.67 -10.92 43.88
N VAL A 141 27.86 -11.87 43.42
CA VAL A 141 27.25 -11.90 42.08
C VAL A 141 25.76 -12.09 42.22
N SER A 142 24.98 -11.35 41.45
CA SER A 142 23.52 -11.43 41.38
C SER A 142 23.07 -11.77 39.97
N ALA A 143 21.95 -12.47 39.86
CA ALA A 143 21.27 -12.69 38.60
C ALA A 143 19.80 -12.30 38.72
N LYS A 144 19.34 -11.50 37.77
CA LYS A 144 17.93 -11.16 37.56
C LYS A 144 17.42 -11.93 36.36
N ILE A 145 16.42 -12.78 36.58
CA ILE A 145 15.78 -13.61 35.56
C ILE A 145 14.38 -13.06 35.30
N LEU A 146 14.10 -12.70 34.05
CA LEU A 146 12.88 -12.05 33.57
C LEU A 146 12.35 -12.84 32.38
N THR A 147 11.43 -13.75 32.64
CA THR A 147 10.78 -14.52 31.57
C THR A 147 9.28 -14.64 31.81
N PRO A 148 8.48 -14.91 30.77
CA PRO A 148 7.05 -15.19 30.90
C PRO A 148 6.75 -16.59 31.48
N SER A 149 7.77 -17.38 31.84
CA SER A 149 7.62 -18.73 32.38
C SER A 149 8.28 -18.87 33.75
N LYS A 150 7.47 -19.12 34.78
CA LYS A 150 7.98 -19.46 36.11
C LYS A 150 8.87 -20.70 36.05
N ALA A 151 8.49 -21.72 35.26
CA ALA A 151 9.26 -22.95 35.13
C ALA A 151 10.66 -22.69 34.54
N VAL A 152 10.78 -21.80 33.56
CA VAL A 152 12.09 -21.39 33.01
C VAL A 152 12.91 -20.68 34.07
N ASN A 153 12.31 -19.76 34.83
CA ASN A 153 13.01 -19.07 35.91
C ASN A 153 13.55 -20.05 36.96
N ASP A 154 12.72 -21.01 37.38
CA ASP A 154 13.08 -22.03 38.39
C ASP A 154 14.22 -22.93 37.86
N VAL A 155 14.21 -23.31 36.58
CA VAL A 155 15.29 -24.09 35.95
C VAL A 155 16.60 -23.31 35.92
N ILE A 156 16.57 -22.04 35.52
CA ILE A 156 17.77 -21.20 35.44
C ILE A 156 18.36 -20.98 36.84
N GLU A 157 17.52 -20.71 37.86
CA GLU A 157 17.97 -20.59 39.25
C GLU A 157 18.65 -21.88 39.72
N LYS A 158 18.01 -23.04 39.51
CA LYS A 158 18.58 -24.36 39.87
C LYS A 158 19.93 -24.59 39.19
N LYS A 159 20.06 -24.27 37.91
CA LYS A 159 21.31 -24.44 37.14
C LYS A 159 22.41 -23.50 37.64
N PHE A 160 22.07 -22.28 38.03
CA PHE A 160 23.02 -21.38 38.68
C PHE A 160 23.46 -21.91 40.04
N ASP A 161 22.55 -22.43 40.86
CA ASP A 161 22.90 -23.05 42.14
C ASP A 161 23.83 -24.27 41.94
N GLU A 162 23.58 -25.10 40.92
CA GLU A 162 24.44 -26.23 40.56
C GLU A 162 25.85 -25.78 40.16
N LEU A 163 25.97 -24.74 39.31
CA LEU A 163 27.27 -24.18 38.92
C LEU A 163 28.02 -23.63 40.13
N ILE A 164 27.39 -22.78 40.93
CA ILE A 164 28.04 -22.19 42.11
C ILE A 164 28.45 -23.30 43.08
N ASN A 165 27.60 -24.28 43.36
CA ASN A 165 27.96 -25.38 44.25
C ASN A 165 29.10 -26.25 43.73
N LYS A 166 29.21 -26.43 42.41
CA LYS A 166 30.31 -27.16 41.79
C LYS A 166 31.65 -26.41 41.91
N TYR A 167 31.63 -25.09 41.79
CA TYR A 167 32.85 -24.26 41.74
C TYR A 167 33.15 -23.49 43.04
N LYS A 168 32.30 -23.57 44.07
CA LYS A 168 32.46 -22.78 45.31
C LYS A 168 33.76 -23.04 46.08
N SER A 169 34.39 -24.20 45.87
CA SER A 169 35.62 -24.60 46.57
C SER A 169 36.87 -24.52 45.68
N VAL A 170 36.79 -23.87 44.51
CA VAL A 170 37.92 -23.72 43.58
C VAL A 170 39.04 -22.88 44.20
N TYR A 171 38.67 -21.86 44.97
CA TYR A 171 39.63 -20.97 45.63
C TYR A 171 39.71 -21.27 47.12
N LYS A 172 40.93 -21.48 47.61
CA LYS A 172 41.19 -21.70 49.04
C LYS A 172 40.82 -20.44 49.83
N ASN A 173 40.14 -20.63 50.97
CA ASN A 173 39.71 -19.55 51.88
C ASN A 173 38.67 -18.57 51.29
N VAL A 174 38.04 -18.89 50.16
CA VAL A 174 36.89 -18.12 49.63
C VAL A 174 35.62 -18.90 49.95
N THR A 175 34.65 -18.25 50.58
CA THR A 175 33.33 -18.81 50.85
C THR A 175 32.27 -18.14 49.98
N ILE A 176 31.28 -18.93 49.56
CA ILE A 176 30.14 -18.46 48.76
C ILE A 176 28.86 -18.92 49.44
N GLU A 177 27.99 -17.96 49.70
CA GLU A 177 26.71 -18.18 50.36
C GLU A 177 25.60 -17.63 49.48
N LYS A 178 24.54 -18.42 49.27
CA LYS A 178 23.34 -17.93 48.62
C LYS A 178 22.62 -16.99 49.58
N VAL A 179 22.43 -15.74 49.18
CA VAL A 179 21.57 -14.79 49.89
C VAL A 179 20.13 -15.15 49.56
N GLU A 180 19.21 -15.05 50.54
CA GLU A 180 17.80 -15.37 50.36
C GLU A 180 17.26 -14.76 49.05
N SER A 181 16.79 -15.64 48.14
CA SER A 181 16.23 -15.22 46.87
C SER A 181 14.81 -14.70 47.10
N ASN A 182 14.48 -13.56 46.46
CA ASN A 182 13.09 -13.14 46.34
C ASN A 182 12.45 -14.04 45.28
N TYR A 183 11.66 -15.03 45.73
CA TYR A 183 10.95 -15.99 44.89
C TYR A 183 10.13 -15.29 43.79
N SER A 184 10.09 -15.93 42.61
CA SER A 184 9.39 -15.54 41.38
C SER A 184 8.08 -14.78 41.64
N LYS A 185 8.17 -13.45 41.82
CA LYS A 185 6.98 -12.60 41.96
C LYS A 185 6.42 -12.40 40.56
N GLU A 186 5.15 -12.73 40.40
CA GLU A 186 4.36 -12.32 39.24
C GLU A 186 4.38 -10.79 39.20
N LEU A 187 5.02 -10.24 38.18
CA LEU A 187 4.92 -8.82 37.89
C LEU A 187 3.59 -8.62 37.20
N SER A 188 2.67 -7.88 37.85
CA SER A 188 1.45 -7.43 37.22
C SER A 188 1.80 -6.70 35.92
N SER A 189 1.36 -7.25 34.79
CA SER A 189 1.58 -6.71 33.46
C SER A 189 1.08 -5.26 33.42
N LYS A 190 1.99 -4.29 33.31
CA LYS A 190 1.59 -2.98 32.80
C LYS A 190 1.17 -3.23 31.35
N GLU A 191 -0.11 -3.05 31.04
CA GLU A 191 -0.59 -3.03 29.67
C GLU A 191 0.13 -1.92 28.90
N ASN A 192 1.27 -2.23 28.29
CA ASN A 192 1.81 -1.39 27.23
C ASN A 192 0.99 -1.73 25.98
N VAL A 193 0.00 -0.87 25.71
CA VAL A 193 -0.71 -0.85 24.42
C VAL A 193 0.28 -0.43 23.34
N ASN A 194 1.10 -1.36 22.89
CA ASN A 194 1.90 -1.17 21.70
C ASN A 194 1.01 -1.46 20.50
N THR A 195 0.82 -0.47 19.63
CA THR A 195 0.25 -0.66 18.30
C THR A 195 1.22 -1.56 17.53
N GLY A 196 1.00 -2.88 17.57
CA GLY A 196 1.84 -3.91 16.95
C GLY A 196 1.82 -3.92 15.42
N TYR A 197 1.59 -2.76 14.82
CA TYR A 197 1.41 -2.59 13.42
C TYR A 197 2.61 -1.89 12.76
N SER A 198 3.17 -2.54 11.74
CA SER A 198 4.27 -1.97 10.96
C SER A 198 3.75 -0.97 9.94
N MET A 199 4.00 0.32 10.17
CA MET A 199 3.69 1.39 9.22
C MET A 199 4.25 1.12 7.82
N LYS A 200 5.45 0.50 7.74
CA LYS A 200 6.05 0.07 6.46
C LYS A 200 5.17 -0.94 5.71
N LYS A 201 4.56 -1.90 6.41
CA LYS A 201 3.61 -2.86 5.80
C LYS A 201 2.31 -2.18 5.34
N LEU A 202 1.90 -1.05 5.94
CA LEU A 202 0.74 -0.27 5.48
C LEU A 202 1.03 0.39 4.17
N LEU A 203 2.15 1.09 4.15
CA LEU A 203 2.56 1.88 3.01
C LEU A 203 2.68 0.99 1.78
N VAL A 204 3.23 -0.21 1.93
CA VAL A 204 3.29 -1.19 0.83
C VAL A 204 1.89 -1.61 0.36
N LYS A 205 0.95 -1.90 1.28
CA LYS A 205 -0.42 -2.28 0.91
C LYS A 205 -1.21 -1.15 0.26
N VAL A 206 -1.13 0.05 0.82
CA VAL A 206 -1.76 1.25 0.28
C VAL A 206 -1.20 1.54 -1.10
N PHE A 207 0.13 1.52 -1.26
CA PHE A 207 0.78 1.72 -2.55
C PHE A 207 0.32 0.69 -3.61
N ALA A 208 0.24 -0.58 -3.24
CA ALA A 208 -0.26 -1.61 -4.15
C ALA A 208 -1.71 -1.36 -4.59
N ILE A 209 -2.58 -0.89 -3.67
CA ILE A 209 -3.98 -0.53 -3.98
C ILE A 209 -4.01 0.66 -4.94
N GLU A 210 -3.23 1.72 -4.68
CA GLU A 210 -3.19 2.90 -5.54
C GLU A 210 -2.75 2.55 -6.97
N VAL A 211 -1.71 1.72 -7.12
CA VAL A 211 -1.27 1.24 -8.43
C VAL A 211 -2.37 0.44 -9.12
N ALA A 212 -3.05 -0.46 -8.40
CA ALA A 212 -4.15 -1.25 -8.96
C ALA A 212 -5.33 -0.35 -9.38
N LEU A 213 -5.63 0.72 -8.64
CA LEU A 213 -6.68 1.68 -8.97
C LEU A 213 -6.37 2.49 -10.23
N ILE A 214 -5.12 2.90 -10.43
CA ILE A 214 -4.70 3.55 -11.68
C ILE A 214 -4.96 2.63 -12.87
N ILE A 215 -4.59 1.36 -12.76
CA ILE A 215 -4.83 0.35 -13.79
C ILE A 215 -6.33 0.15 -14.01
N LEU A 216 -7.12 0.05 -12.94
CA LEU A 216 -8.57 -0.12 -13.01
C LEU A 216 -9.23 1.05 -13.76
N VAL A 217 -8.87 2.29 -13.43
CA VAL A 217 -9.40 3.48 -14.11
C VAL A 217 -9.03 3.48 -15.60
N ALA A 218 -7.81 3.06 -15.95
CA ALA A 218 -7.40 2.92 -17.34
C ALA A 218 -8.24 1.85 -18.07
N ILE A 219 -8.48 0.69 -17.45
CA ILE A 219 -9.34 -0.38 -18.01
C ILE A 219 -10.79 0.09 -18.16
N MET A 220 -11.34 0.80 -17.17
CA MET A 220 -12.69 1.36 -17.27
C MET A 220 -12.83 2.34 -18.45
N ASN A 221 -11.81 3.17 -18.68
CA ASN A 221 -11.79 4.05 -19.85
C ASN A 221 -11.72 3.27 -21.16
N PHE A 222 -10.93 2.20 -21.20
CA PHE A 222 -10.85 1.29 -22.34
C PHE A 222 -12.20 0.63 -22.64
N VAL A 223 -12.86 0.07 -21.62
CA VAL A 223 -14.17 -0.58 -21.75
C VAL A 223 -15.21 0.42 -22.25
N MET A 224 -15.32 1.59 -21.62
CA MET A 224 -16.25 2.63 -22.08
C MET A 224 -16.00 3.05 -23.53
N TYR A 225 -14.73 3.08 -23.95
CA TYR A 225 -14.37 3.48 -25.30
C TYR A 225 -14.68 2.41 -26.34
N ILE A 226 -14.53 1.12 -26.01
CA ILE A 226 -14.91 0.03 -26.92
C ILE A 226 -16.40 0.05 -27.20
N PHE A 227 -17.23 0.21 -26.17
CA PHE A 227 -18.69 0.14 -26.32
C PHE A 227 -19.30 1.40 -26.95
N ASP A 228 -18.63 2.55 -26.82
CA ASP A 228 -19.11 3.81 -27.40
C ASP A 228 -17.92 4.63 -27.95
N PRO A 229 -17.33 4.24 -29.09
CA PRO A 229 -16.13 4.88 -29.61
C PRO A 229 -16.41 6.29 -30.15
N THR A 230 -15.41 7.17 -30.09
CA THR A 230 -15.45 8.52 -30.68
C THR A 230 -14.70 8.57 -31.99
N ILE A 231 -15.17 9.41 -32.91
CA ILE A 231 -14.45 9.74 -34.15
C ILE A 231 -13.25 10.63 -33.79
N ASN A 232 -12.05 10.27 -34.26
CA ASN A 232 -10.80 10.96 -33.88
C ASN A 232 -9.94 11.40 -35.07
N ARG A 233 -10.30 11.04 -36.32
CA ARG A 233 -9.52 11.36 -37.51
C ARG A 233 -10.40 11.51 -38.75
N GLU A 234 -9.86 12.22 -39.74
CA GLU A 234 -10.55 12.51 -41.00
C GLU A 234 -10.98 11.24 -41.76
N GLY A 235 -10.12 10.22 -41.77
CA GLY A 235 -10.36 8.95 -42.46
C GLY A 235 -11.58 8.18 -41.94
N ASP A 236 -12.05 8.48 -40.72
CA ASP A 236 -13.24 7.85 -40.18
C ASP A 236 -14.52 8.37 -40.85
N TYR A 237 -14.57 9.65 -41.22
CA TYR A 237 -15.67 10.22 -42.00
C TYR A 237 -15.67 9.74 -43.46
N ARG A 238 -14.47 9.60 -44.06
CA ARG A 238 -14.31 9.15 -45.46
C ARG A 238 -14.89 7.76 -45.71
N LYS A 239 -14.94 6.88 -44.69
CA LYS A 239 -15.57 5.55 -44.75
C LYS A 239 -17.04 5.59 -45.14
N TYR A 240 -17.72 6.72 -44.92
CA TYR A 240 -19.13 6.89 -45.23
C TYR A 240 -19.40 7.54 -46.59
N ASN A 241 -18.39 7.58 -47.47
CA ASN A 241 -18.38 8.24 -48.78
C ASN A 241 -18.52 9.76 -48.72
N ILE A 242 -18.16 10.37 -47.58
CA ILE A 242 -18.10 11.83 -47.46
C ILE A 242 -16.77 12.30 -48.03
N LYS A 243 -16.82 13.00 -49.17
CA LYS A 243 -15.63 13.40 -49.93
C LYS A 243 -14.94 14.62 -49.33
N PHE A 244 -15.71 15.60 -48.87
CA PHE A 244 -15.18 16.81 -48.26
C PHE A 244 -15.19 16.67 -46.74
N VAL A 245 -13.99 16.57 -46.17
CA VAL A 245 -13.77 16.56 -44.74
C VAL A 245 -12.65 17.55 -44.44
N GLN A 246 -12.90 18.52 -43.57
CA GLN A 246 -11.93 19.54 -43.25
C GLN A 246 -11.84 19.72 -41.74
N GLU A 247 -10.61 19.74 -41.23
CA GLU A 247 -10.35 20.10 -39.84
C GLU A 247 -10.34 21.63 -39.70
N ILE A 248 -11.04 22.13 -38.68
CA ILE A 248 -11.14 23.56 -38.33
C ILE A 248 -10.64 23.77 -36.90
N LYS A 249 -9.99 24.90 -36.62
CA LYS A 249 -9.46 25.19 -35.28
C LYS A 249 -10.42 26.03 -34.45
N ASN A 250 -11.20 26.88 -35.10
CA ASN A 250 -12.04 27.88 -34.44
C ASN A 250 -13.23 28.28 -35.34
N ASN A 251 -14.10 29.14 -34.82
CA ASN A 251 -15.31 29.58 -35.52
C ASN A 251 -15.02 30.46 -36.75
N ASN A 252 -13.87 31.14 -36.83
CA ASN A 252 -13.50 31.90 -38.03
C ASN A 252 -13.13 30.97 -39.20
N ASP A 253 -12.38 29.90 -38.92
CA ASP A 253 -12.09 28.88 -39.93
C ASP A 253 -13.40 28.27 -40.47
N LEU A 254 -14.35 27.99 -39.56
CA LEU A 254 -15.70 27.53 -39.93
C LEU A 254 -16.39 28.54 -40.86
N LEU A 255 -16.40 29.82 -40.49
CA LEU A 255 -17.00 30.90 -41.29
C LEU A 255 -16.41 30.98 -42.70
N GLU A 256 -15.09 30.92 -42.83
CA GLU A 256 -14.40 30.99 -44.12
C GLU A 256 -14.77 29.82 -45.02
N VAL A 257 -14.78 28.60 -44.47
CA VAL A 257 -15.12 27.40 -45.23
C VAL A 257 -16.58 27.41 -45.67
N LEU A 258 -17.51 27.84 -44.80
CA LEU A 258 -18.93 27.96 -45.15
C LEU A 258 -19.13 28.98 -46.28
N LYS A 259 -18.52 30.16 -46.20
CA LYS A 259 -18.58 31.18 -47.27
C LYS A 259 -18.03 30.66 -48.59
N TYR A 260 -16.87 29.99 -48.55
CA TYR A 260 -16.27 29.38 -49.74
C TYR A 260 -17.23 28.38 -50.39
N LYS A 261 -17.85 27.49 -49.60
CA LYS A 261 -18.78 26.49 -50.11
C LYS A 261 -20.03 27.10 -50.70
N ILE A 262 -20.67 28.04 -49.99
CA ILE A 262 -21.88 28.72 -50.46
C ILE A 262 -21.65 29.41 -51.80
N ASN A 263 -20.52 30.13 -51.94
CA ASN A 263 -20.21 30.88 -53.15
C ASN A 263 -19.75 29.99 -54.31
N ASN A 264 -18.92 28.97 -54.04
CA ASN A 264 -18.36 28.12 -55.11
C ASN A 264 -19.37 27.13 -55.68
N GLU A 265 -20.30 26.64 -54.85
CA GLU A 265 -21.33 25.67 -55.25
C GLU A 265 -22.70 26.33 -55.51
N ASN A 266 -22.78 27.67 -55.47
CA ASN A 266 -24.01 28.47 -55.65
C ASN A 266 -25.19 27.96 -54.78
N ILE A 267 -24.92 27.71 -53.50
CA ILE A 267 -25.91 27.14 -52.57
C ILE A 267 -26.85 28.25 -52.08
N GLU A 268 -28.16 28.09 -52.34
CA GLU A 268 -29.18 29.03 -51.88
C GLU A 268 -29.46 28.95 -50.37
N GLU A 269 -29.40 27.74 -49.82
CA GLU A 269 -29.65 27.47 -48.40
C GLU A 269 -28.76 26.31 -47.92
N LEU A 270 -28.03 26.56 -46.84
CA LEU A 270 -27.15 25.61 -46.19
C LEU A 270 -27.56 25.39 -44.74
N SER A 271 -27.79 24.14 -44.35
CA SER A 271 -28.08 23.78 -42.97
C SER A 271 -26.89 23.15 -42.28
N ILE A 272 -26.58 23.64 -41.07
CA ILE A 272 -25.60 23.03 -40.17
C ILE A 272 -26.33 22.06 -39.25
N LEU A 273 -25.86 20.82 -39.25
CA LEU A 273 -26.27 19.77 -38.30
C LEU A 273 -25.07 19.28 -37.52
N SER A 274 -25.31 18.73 -36.33
CA SER A 274 -24.32 17.99 -35.57
C SER A 274 -24.95 16.77 -34.92
N SER A 275 -24.20 15.67 -34.83
CA SER A 275 -24.61 14.49 -34.08
C SER A 275 -24.69 14.73 -32.57
N ASN A 276 -24.13 15.84 -32.08
CA ASN A 276 -24.09 16.19 -30.66
C ASN A 276 -24.53 17.64 -30.43
N SER A 277 -25.59 17.85 -29.65
CA SER A 277 -26.14 19.18 -29.37
C SER A 277 -25.13 20.13 -28.72
N LYS A 278 -24.20 19.59 -27.92
CA LYS A 278 -23.13 20.40 -27.28
C LYS A 278 -22.21 21.07 -28.29
N ILE A 279 -22.09 20.51 -29.49
CA ILE A 279 -21.29 21.11 -30.56
C ILE A 279 -22.08 22.28 -31.16
N ILE A 280 -23.39 22.12 -31.39
CA ILE A 280 -24.26 23.23 -31.82
C ILE A 280 -24.26 24.37 -30.81
N ASP A 281 -24.24 24.08 -29.50
CA ASP A 281 -24.18 25.12 -28.47
C ASP A 281 -22.91 26.00 -28.56
N LYS A 282 -21.81 25.47 -29.12
CA LYS A 282 -20.57 26.24 -29.38
C LYS A 282 -20.67 27.14 -30.61
N LEU A 283 -21.68 26.92 -31.45
CA LEU A 283 -21.95 27.69 -32.67
C LEU A 283 -22.91 28.85 -32.41
N ASN A 284 -23.37 29.04 -31.17
CA ASN A 284 -24.17 30.19 -30.79
C ASN A 284 -23.42 31.48 -31.20
N ASP A 285 -24.15 32.43 -31.79
CA ASP A 285 -23.69 33.73 -32.34
C ASP A 285 -23.07 33.72 -33.74
N LEU A 286 -22.99 32.57 -34.43
CA LEU A 286 -22.63 32.55 -35.86
C LEU A 286 -23.81 32.98 -36.72
N ASN A 287 -23.83 34.25 -37.13
CA ASN A 287 -24.80 34.77 -38.09
C ASN A 287 -24.17 34.87 -39.49
N ILE A 288 -24.62 34.02 -40.40
CA ILE A 288 -24.14 33.95 -41.78
C ILE A 288 -25.36 33.96 -42.69
N ASP A 289 -25.33 34.82 -43.70
CA ASP A 289 -26.35 34.83 -44.74
C ASP A 289 -26.47 33.44 -45.39
N LYS A 290 -27.72 32.98 -45.58
CA LYS A 290 -28.08 31.68 -46.17
C LYS A 290 -27.72 30.43 -45.34
N VAL A 291 -27.27 30.58 -44.09
CA VAL A 291 -26.97 29.46 -43.21
C VAL A 291 -28.01 29.33 -42.11
N ASN A 292 -28.58 28.14 -41.98
CA ASN A 292 -29.48 27.78 -40.89
C ASN A 292 -28.78 26.80 -39.93
N ILE A 293 -28.71 27.14 -38.64
CA ILE A 293 -28.17 26.25 -37.61
C ILE A 293 -29.33 25.46 -37.00
N VAL A 294 -29.38 24.17 -37.28
CA VAL A 294 -30.45 23.30 -36.80
C VAL A 294 -30.10 22.81 -35.39
N LYS A 295 -30.87 23.26 -34.39
CA LYS A 295 -30.64 22.94 -32.97
C LYS A 295 -31.03 21.51 -32.61
N THR A 296 -32.07 20.97 -33.25
CA THR A 296 -32.56 19.61 -32.98
C THR A 296 -32.69 18.83 -34.28
N ASN A 297 -32.20 17.58 -34.26
CA ASN A 297 -32.20 16.69 -35.42
C ASN A 297 -33.53 15.93 -35.56
N ASP A 298 -34.64 16.59 -35.25
CA ASP A 298 -35.97 15.99 -35.33
C ASP A 298 -36.37 15.76 -36.79
N LEU A 299 -37.25 14.78 -37.00
CA LEU A 299 -37.65 14.35 -38.34
C LEU A 299 -38.17 15.51 -39.20
N SER A 300 -39.02 16.35 -38.61
CA SER A 300 -39.60 17.53 -39.25
C SER A 300 -38.54 18.51 -39.73
N ASN A 301 -37.48 18.70 -38.94
CA ASN A 301 -36.40 19.60 -39.30
C ASN A 301 -35.59 19.03 -40.46
N ILE A 302 -35.23 17.74 -40.38
CA ILE A 302 -34.44 17.06 -41.42
C ILE A 302 -35.18 17.02 -42.76
N MET A 303 -36.50 16.78 -42.76
CA MET A 303 -37.30 16.66 -43.99
C MET A 303 -37.28 17.92 -44.86
N ASN A 304 -37.16 19.10 -44.26
CA ASN A 304 -37.21 20.37 -45.00
C ASN A 304 -35.85 20.83 -45.52
N LEU A 305 -34.76 20.14 -45.15
CA LEU A 305 -33.42 20.52 -45.56
C LEU A 305 -33.18 20.20 -47.04
N LYS A 306 -32.29 20.96 -47.67
CA LYS A 306 -31.78 20.68 -49.02
C LYS A 306 -30.30 20.31 -48.98
N ASN A 307 -29.46 21.26 -48.57
CA ASN A 307 -28.02 21.09 -48.43
C ASN A 307 -27.61 21.09 -46.97
N VAL A 308 -26.77 20.12 -46.60
CA VAL A 308 -26.36 19.87 -45.23
C VAL A 308 -24.85 19.86 -45.15
N ILE A 309 -24.31 20.56 -44.17
CA ILE A 309 -22.93 20.39 -43.71
C ILE A 309 -22.96 19.93 -42.26
N LEU A 310 -22.16 18.90 -41.97
CA LEU A 310 -22.06 18.34 -40.64
C LEU A 310 -20.91 19.04 -39.91
N VAL A 311 -21.19 19.55 -38.72
CA VAL A 311 -20.17 20.10 -37.83
C VAL A 311 -20.00 19.15 -36.65
N GLU A 312 -18.80 18.64 -36.50
CA GLU A 312 -18.44 17.60 -35.55
C GLU A 312 -17.17 17.98 -34.78
N GLU A 313 -16.79 17.17 -33.81
CA GLU A 313 -15.60 17.44 -33.00
C GLU A 313 -14.89 16.14 -32.66
N TYR A 314 -13.60 16.09 -32.97
CA TYR A 314 -12.79 14.92 -32.69
C TYR A 314 -12.79 14.61 -31.20
N GLY A 315 -13.00 13.36 -30.83
CA GLY A 315 -13.07 12.95 -29.43
C GLY A 315 -14.38 13.24 -28.70
N ILE A 316 -15.32 13.96 -29.31
CA ILE A 316 -16.65 14.20 -28.75
C ILE A 316 -17.71 13.47 -29.55
N THR A 317 -17.64 13.55 -30.88
CA THR A 317 -18.56 12.88 -31.81
C THR A 317 -18.46 11.37 -31.66
N ARG A 318 -19.59 10.71 -31.37
CA ARG A 318 -19.70 9.25 -31.27
C ARG A 318 -20.02 8.66 -32.63
N TYR A 319 -19.43 7.50 -32.94
CA TYR A 319 -19.74 6.78 -34.18
C TYR A 319 -21.23 6.49 -34.32
N SER A 320 -21.85 5.95 -33.26
CA SER A 320 -23.28 5.58 -33.25
C SER A 320 -24.21 6.76 -33.52
N ALA A 321 -23.96 7.90 -32.86
CA ALA A 321 -24.76 9.12 -33.04
C ALA A 321 -24.57 9.72 -34.44
N PHE A 322 -23.33 9.77 -34.92
CA PHE A 322 -23.01 10.24 -36.26
C PHE A 322 -23.65 9.37 -37.34
N GLU A 323 -23.52 8.04 -37.24
CA GLU A 323 -24.12 7.09 -38.18
C GLU A 323 -25.65 7.21 -38.22
N LYS A 324 -26.30 7.35 -37.05
CA LYS A 324 -27.74 7.55 -36.96
C LYS A 324 -28.17 8.85 -37.64
N LEU A 325 -27.47 9.96 -37.40
CA LEU A 325 -27.74 11.23 -38.05
C LEU A 325 -27.55 11.12 -39.57
N LEU A 326 -26.42 10.53 -39.99
CA LEU A 326 -26.09 10.34 -41.39
C LEU A 326 -27.12 9.46 -42.11
N GLN A 327 -27.58 8.39 -41.47
CA GLN A 327 -28.61 7.52 -42.00
C GLN A 327 -29.93 8.27 -42.18
N ASN A 328 -30.34 9.08 -41.19
CA ASN A 328 -31.54 9.92 -41.32
C ASN A 328 -31.42 10.87 -42.52
N ILE A 329 -30.30 11.57 -42.66
CA ILE A 329 -30.05 12.50 -43.76
C ILE A 329 -30.09 11.78 -45.13
N LYS A 330 -29.46 10.61 -45.22
CA LYS A 330 -29.43 9.80 -46.45
C LYS A 330 -30.80 9.24 -46.83
N ASN A 331 -31.59 8.81 -45.85
CA ASN A 331 -32.95 8.28 -46.09
C ASN A 331 -33.90 9.32 -46.70
N TYR A 332 -33.64 10.62 -46.47
CA TYR A 332 -34.42 11.73 -47.05
C TYR A 332 -33.72 12.36 -48.25
N GLU A 333 -32.71 11.69 -48.83
CA GLU A 333 -31.99 12.11 -50.04
C GLU A 333 -31.42 13.53 -49.95
N LYS A 334 -30.99 13.94 -48.75
CA LYS A 334 -30.42 15.28 -48.54
C LYS A 334 -29.01 15.34 -49.09
N ASN A 335 -28.66 16.49 -49.69
CA ASN A 335 -27.32 16.70 -50.23
C ASN A 335 -26.33 16.98 -49.09
N ILE A 336 -25.36 16.07 -48.90
CA ILE A 336 -24.32 16.21 -47.87
C ILE A 336 -23.10 16.85 -48.52
N ILE A 337 -22.84 18.12 -48.19
CA ILE A 337 -21.71 18.88 -48.69
C ILE A 337 -20.40 18.34 -48.11
N GLY A 338 -20.39 18.00 -46.82
CA GLY A 338 -19.23 17.46 -46.15
C GLY A 338 -19.29 17.54 -44.64
N VAL A 339 -18.14 17.30 -44.01
CA VAL A 339 -17.94 17.37 -42.55
C VAL A 339 -16.86 18.39 -42.23
N LEU A 340 -17.15 19.30 -41.30
CA LEU A 340 -16.18 20.18 -40.68
C LEU A 340 -15.97 19.72 -39.24
N SER A 341 -14.74 19.37 -38.89
CA SER A 341 -14.46 18.80 -37.57
C SER A 341 -13.53 19.72 -36.78
N TYR A 342 -13.95 20.12 -35.59
CA TYR A 342 -13.07 20.83 -34.67
C TYR A 342 -11.92 19.93 -34.22
N LYS A 343 -10.72 20.49 -34.19
CA LYS A 343 -9.55 19.86 -33.56
C LYS A 343 -9.71 19.84 -32.04
N LEU A 344 -9.16 18.78 -31.44
CA LEU A 344 -8.97 18.61 -30.00
C LEU A 344 -8.04 19.65 -29.36
#